data_AF-A0A5N5D8V6-F1
#
_entry.id   AF-A0A5N5D8V6-F1
#
_cell.length_a   1.000
_cell.length_b   1.000
_cell.length_c   1.000
_cell.angle_alpha   90.00
_cell.angle_beta   90.00
_cell.angle_gamma   90.00
#
_symmetry.space_group_name_H-M   'P 1'
#
loop_
_entity.id
_entity.type
_entity.pdbx_description
1 polymer ?
#
loop_
_entity_poly.entity_id
_entity_poly.type
_entity_poly.pdbx_seq_one_letter_code
_entity_poly.pdbx_strand_id
1 'polypeptide(L)'
;MTIIESLTHLTDAKLILNDEIEDPELRRRWREDLGHGISQISITRRDFYARFTDRSHGFDELPAVAPGGPDTFCINLRTLSTHLRHLHLEQARISAALFWPGADEKKQASVPSWPHLETLLIQLEPVDSYGRFYADPTPEEVAYNASHNELRPWDPIEHREDDTGFAAKLELYENHVNGGKRKDGRLRWSWYITPAMRLADDLLEAWGLQWDEVEIWEEEGDREEDNGLWTAEALIPWR
;
A
#
# COMPACT_ATOMS: atom_id res chain seq x y z
N MET A 1 7.97 -21.71 -20.51
CA MET A 1 8.84 -20.73 -19.85
C MET A 1 7.98 -20.01 -18.83
N THR A 2 8.12 -20.39 -17.56
CA THR A 2 7.36 -19.77 -16.48
C THR A 2 7.94 -18.39 -16.19
N ILE A 3 7.10 -17.42 -15.83
CA ILE A 3 7.51 -16.04 -15.45
C ILE A 3 8.72 -16.07 -14.50
N ILE A 4 8.72 -17.04 -13.59
CA ILE A 4 9.77 -17.34 -12.60
C ILE A 4 11.19 -17.42 -13.20
N GLU A 5 11.39 -18.17 -14.30
CA GLU A 5 12.74 -18.37 -14.86
C GLU A 5 13.31 -17.07 -15.45
N SER A 6 12.44 -16.21 -15.99
CA SER A 6 12.84 -14.91 -16.56
C SER A 6 13.17 -13.87 -15.49
N LEU A 7 12.69 -14.06 -14.26
CA LEU A 7 12.92 -13.09 -13.19
C LEU A 7 14.37 -13.18 -12.65
N THR A 8 14.98 -14.36 -12.53
CA THR A 8 16.25 -14.57 -11.79
C THR A 8 17.43 -13.68 -12.20
N HIS A 9 17.45 -13.16 -13.43
CA HIS A 9 18.54 -12.30 -13.95
C HIS A 9 18.24 -10.80 -13.98
N LEU A 10 17.02 -10.37 -13.62
CA LEU A 10 16.66 -8.94 -13.63
C LEU A 10 17.29 -8.22 -12.43
N THR A 11 17.96 -7.09 -12.68
CA THR A 11 18.47 -6.17 -11.65
C THR A 11 17.36 -5.28 -11.08
N ASP A 12 16.42 -4.93 -11.95
CA ASP A 12 15.29 -4.04 -11.68
C ASP A 12 14.01 -4.76 -12.12
N ALA A 13 13.01 -4.81 -11.24
CA ALA A 13 11.75 -5.46 -11.52
C ALA A 13 10.64 -4.40 -11.59
N LYS A 14 10.21 -4.11 -12.83
CA LYS A 14 8.97 -3.36 -13.08
C LYS A 14 7.89 -4.35 -13.48
N LEU A 15 6.95 -4.59 -12.57
CA LEU A 15 5.77 -5.42 -12.79
C LEU A 15 4.57 -4.50 -13.00
N ILE A 16 3.94 -4.61 -14.17
CA ILE A 16 2.62 -4.02 -14.39
C ILE A 16 1.66 -5.20 -14.36
N LEU A 17 0.87 -5.25 -13.29
CA LEU A 17 -0.02 -6.36 -12.99
C LEU A 17 -1.43 -5.90 -13.30
N ASN A 18 -1.95 -6.34 -14.43
CA ASN A 18 -3.34 -6.05 -14.78
C ASN A 18 -4.24 -7.12 -14.19
N ASP A 19 -4.96 -6.78 -13.12
CA ASP A 19 -5.95 -7.63 -12.50
C ASP A 19 -7.31 -7.42 -13.20
N GLU A 20 -7.43 -7.96 -14.41
CA GLU A 20 -8.72 -8.03 -15.12
C GLU A 20 -9.52 -9.29 -14.72
N ILE A 21 -9.16 -9.93 -13.60
CA ILE A 21 -9.77 -11.20 -13.18
C ILE A 21 -11.08 -10.89 -12.45
N GLU A 22 -12.21 -11.13 -13.11
CA GLU A 22 -13.55 -10.94 -12.53
C GLU A 22 -13.90 -12.04 -11.50
N ASP A 23 -13.38 -13.27 -11.67
CA ASP A 23 -13.64 -14.38 -10.76
C ASP A 23 -12.85 -14.22 -9.45
N PRO A 24 -13.51 -14.02 -8.30
CA PRO A 24 -12.85 -13.79 -7.01
C PRO A 24 -11.97 -14.96 -6.56
N GLU A 25 -12.35 -16.21 -6.86
CA GLU A 25 -11.54 -17.37 -6.46
C GLU A 25 -10.28 -17.46 -7.30
N LEU A 26 -10.39 -17.17 -8.60
CA LEU A 26 -9.23 -17.10 -9.49
C LEU A 26 -8.30 -15.95 -9.08
N ARG A 27 -8.85 -14.80 -8.70
CA ARG A 27 -8.09 -13.64 -8.21
C ARG A 27 -7.31 -13.98 -6.95
N ARG A 28 -7.93 -14.67 -5.98
CA ARG A 28 -7.24 -15.15 -4.77
C ARG A 28 -6.11 -16.11 -5.10
N ARG A 29 -6.35 -17.09 -5.97
CA ARG A 29 -5.29 -18.02 -6.40
C ARG A 29 -4.16 -17.28 -7.10
N TRP A 30 -4.48 -16.32 -7.97
CA TRP A 30 -3.48 -15.51 -8.66
C TRP A 30 -2.64 -14.69 -7.69
N ARG A 31 -3.25 -14.09 -6.65
CA ARG A 31 -2.53 -13.40 -5.57
C ARG A 31 -1.60 -14.34 -4.80
N GLU A 32 -2.06 -15.55 -4.49
CA GLU A 32 -1.25 -16.58 -3.82
C GLU A 32 -0.05 -16.99 -4.68
N ASP A 33 -0.28 -17.28 -5.97
CA ASP A 33 0.75 -17.62 -6.95
C ASP A 33 1.76 -16.48 -7.14
N LEU A 34 1.29 -15.22 -7.18
CA LEU A 34 2.14 -14.04 -7.22
C LEU A 34 3.02 -13.95 -5.97
N GLY A 35 2.44 -14.17 -4.79
CA GLY A 35 3.19 -14.23 -3.55
C GLY A 35 4.29 -15.29 -3.58
N HIS A 36 4.01 -16.48 -4.11
CA HIS A 36 5.03 -17.51 -4.31
C HIS A 36 6.09 -17.09 -5.33
N GLY A 37 5.72 -16.45 -6.44
CA GLY A 37 6.67 -15.93 -7.42
C GLY A 37 7.60 -14.87 -6.84
N ILE A 38 7.10 -14.00 -5.97
CA ILE A 38 7.91 -12.98 -5.26
C ILE A 38 8.96 -13.62 -4.37
N SER A 39 8.64 -14.74 -3.70
CA SER A 39 9.61 -15.44 -2.85
C SER A 39 10.82 -16.00 -3.61
N GLN A 40 10.72 -16.11 -4.93
CA GLN A 40 11.76 -16.62 -5.83
C GLN A 40 12.59 -15.51 -6.49
N ILE A 41 12.25 -14.25 -6.23
CA ILE A 41 13.03 -13.10 -6.70
C ILE A 41 14.38 -13.08 -5.99
N SER A 42 15.46 -12.89 -6.75
CA SER A 42 16.80 -12.75 -6.19
C SER A 42 16.90 -11.54 -5.25
N ILE A 43 17.53 -11.74 -4.09
CA ILE A 43 17.82 -10.70 -3.10
C ILE A 43 18.85 -9.65 -3.57
N THR A 44 19.48 -9.84 -4.73
CA THR A 44 20.43 -8.88 -5.29
C THR A 44 19.76 -7.63 -5.87
N ARG A 45 18.42 -7.63 -5.97
CA ARG A 45 17.65 -6.55 -6.56
C ARG A 45 17.48 -5.39 -5.60
N ARG A 46 17.45 -4.19 -6.16
CA ARG A 46 17.29 -2.95 -5.40
C ARG A 46 15.92 -2.35 -5.58
N ASP A 47 15.31 -2.52 -6.75
CA ASP A 47 14.11 -1.78 -7.12
C ASP A 47 12.98 -2.75 -7.46
N PHE A 48 11.84 -2.58 -6.79
CA PHE A 48 10.61 -3.30 -7.06
C PHE A 48 9.48 -2.30 -7.27
N TYR A 49 8.91 -2.33 -8.47
CA TYR A 49 7.71 -1.60 -8.83
C TYR A 49 6.61 -2.59 -9.17
N ALA A 50 5.45 -2.47 -8.53
CA ALA A 50 4.24 -3.18 -8.91
C ALA A 50 3.07 -2.21 -8.99
N ARG A 51 2.39 -2.19 -10.14
CA ARG A 51 1.11 -1.49 -10.31
C ARG A 51 0.01 -2.52 -10.48
N PHE A 52 -1.05 -2.41 -9.71
CA PHE A 52 -2.24 -3.26 -9.83
C PHE A 52 -3.35 -2.48 -10.51
N THR A 53 -3.69 -2.83 -11.74
CA THR A 53 -4.85 -2.21 -12.41
C THR A 53 -6.05 -3.12 -12.24
N ASP A 54 -6.99 -2.76 -11.37
CA ASP A 54 -8.28 -3.44 -11.26
C ASP A 54 -9.32 -2.65 -12.06
N ARG A 55 -10.27 -3.33 -12.73
CA ARG A 55 -11.41 -2.65 -13.35
C ARG A 55 -12.46 -2.21 -12.34
N SER A 56 -12.43 -2.84 -11.16
CA SER A 56 -13.42 -2.73 -10.10
C SER A 56 -12.92 -1.93 -8.91
N HIS A 57 -12.04 -0.94 -9.07
CA HIS A 57 -11.63 -0.06 -7.96
C HIS A 57 -12.84 0.38 -7.12
N GLY A 58 -12.86 0.11 -5.81
CA GLY A 58 -13.98 0.57 -5.00
C GLY A 58 -14.24 -0.09 -3.65
N PHE A 59 -15.37 0.30 -3.08
CA PHE A 59 -15.88 -0.05 -1.75
C PHE A 59 -16.64 -1.39 -1.73
N ASP A 60 -16.91 -1.95 -2.90
CA ASP A 60 -17.79 -3.10 -3.14
C ASP A 60 -17.04 -4.35 -3.62
N GLU A 61 -15.71 -4.28 -3.68
CA GLU A 61 -14.89 -5.41 -4.11
C GLU A 61 -14.76 -6.53 -3.07
N LEU A 62 -14.60 -7.74 -3.59
CA LEU A 62 -14.42 -8.93 -2.76
C LEU A 62 -12.97 -9.04 -2.24
N PRO A 63 -12.77 -9.68 -1.06
CA PRO A 63 -11.45 -9.91 -0.50
C PRO A 63 -10.51 -10.66 -1.44
N ALA A 64 -9.29 -10.14 -1.57
CA ALA A 64 -8.22 -10.73 -2.37
C ALA A 64 -7.52 -11.91 -1.64
N VAL A 65 -7.82 -12.10 -0.36
CA VAL A 65 -7.34 -13.22 0.48
C VAL A 65 -8.55 -13.87 1.16
N ALA A 66 -8.49 -15.19 1.32
CA ALA A 66 -9.53 -15.92 2.03
C ALA A 66 -9.60 -15.48 3.51
N PRO A 67 -10.80 -15.34 4.10
CA PRO A 67 -10.94 -14.99 5.51
C PRO A 67 -10.15 -15.94 6.44
N GLY A 68 -9.29 -15.38 7.30
CA GLY A 68 -8.44 -16.15 8.21
C GLY A 68 -7.22 -16.83 7.58
N GLY A 69 -7.03 -16.70 6.26
CA GLY A 69 -5.84 -17.17 5.56
C GLY A 69 -4.67 -16.18 5.64
N PRO A 70 -3.42 -16.63 5.50
CA PRO A 70 -2.27 -15.74 5.41
C PRO A 70 -2.27 -15.00 4.06
N ASP A 71 -1.90 -13.72 4.08
CA ASP A 71 -1.64 -12.96 2.86
C ASP A 71 -0.22 -13.26 2.34
N THR A 72 -0.08 -14.39 1.64
CA THR A 72 1.20 -14.88 1.11
C THR A 72 1.93 -13.83 0.27
N PHE A 73 1.20 -12.98 -0.46
CA PHE A 73 1.78 -11.87 -1.22
C PHE A 73 2.48 -10.86 -0.30
N CYS A 74 1.78 -10.31 0.70
CA CYS A 74 2.35 -9.33 1.62
C CYS A 74 3.49 -9.92 2.46
N ILE A 75 3.36 -11.17 2.91
CA ILE A 75 4.39 -11.87 3.71
C ILE A 75 5.69 -12.04 2.90
N ASN A 76 5.59 -12.50 1.65
CA ASN A 76 6.77 -12.70 0.82
C ASN A 76 7.35 -11.37 0.32
N LEU A 77 6.49 -10.39 0.05
CA LEU A 77 6.94 -9.04 -0.31
C LEU A 77 7.66 -8.37 0.86
N ARG A 78 7.20 -8.55 2.11
CA ARG A 78 7.93 -8.11 3.31
C ARG A 78 9.33 -8.69 3.33
N THR A 79 9.47 -9.99 3.10
CA THR A 79 10.78 -10.67 3.07
C THR A 79 11.68 -10.14 1.96
N LEU A 80 11.13 -9.91 0.76
CA LEU A 80 11.87 -9.30 -0.34
C LEU A 80 12.30 -7.87 0.01
N SER A 81 11.39 -7.10 0.59
CA SER A 81 11.59 -5.67 0.85
C SER A 81 12.73 -5.36 1.80
N THR A 82 13.13 -6.28 2.68
CA THR A 82 14.31 -6.11 3.55
C THR A 82 15.63 -6.01 2.78
N HIS A 83 15.63 -6.42 1.50
CA HIS A 83 16.77 -6.36 0.60
C HIS A 83 16.65 -5.24 -0.45
N LEU A 84 15.49 -4.58 -0.55
CA LEU A 84 15.23 -3.53 -1.52
C LEU A 84 15.77 -2.18 -1.05
N ARG A 85 16.09 -1.32 -2.02
CA ARG A 85 16.30 0.13 -1.85
C ARG A 85 15.05 0.92 -2.20
N HIS A 86 14.32 0.51 -3.22
CA HIS A 86 13.09 1.17 -3.63
C HIS A 86 11.95 0.15 -3.74
N LEU A 87 10.86 0.37 -3.01
CA LEU A 87 9.62 -0.39 -3.12
C LEU A 87 8.50 0.58 -3.51
N HIS A 88 7.92 0.37 -4.68
CA HIS A 88 6.81 1.17 -5.19
C HIS A 88 5.64 0.24 -5.52
N LEU A 89 4.52 0.42 -4.82
CA LEU A 89 3.28 -0.30 -5.01
C LEU A 89 2.18 0.70 -5.37
N GLU A 90 1.60 0.59 -6.55
CA GLU A 90 0.46 1.41 -6.96
C GLU A 90 -0.82 0.59 -6.93
N GLN A 91 -1.90 1.16 -6.37
CA GLN A 91 -3.25 0.59 -6.38
C GLN A 91 -3.29 -0.80 -5.72
N ALA A 92 -2.44 -1.00 -4.70
CA ALA A 92 -2.25 -2.30 -4.09
C ALA A 92 -3.18 -2.49 -2.88
N ARG A 93 -3.81 -3.67 -2.80
CA ARG A 93 -4.46 -4.16 -1.58
C ARG A 93 -3.42 -4.83 -0.70
N ILE A 94 -3.16 -4.26 0.47
CA ILE A 94 -2.03 -4.64 1.32
C ILE A 94 -2.53 -4.91 2.75
N SER A 95 -2.32 -6.11 3.24
CA SER A 95 -2.55 -6.38 4.67
C SER A 95 -1.41 -5.83 5.53
N ALA A 96 -1.67 -5.67 6.83
CA ALA A 96 -0.65 -5.36 7.83
C ALA A 96 0.53 -6.36 7.84
N ALA A 97 0.36 -7.56 7.27
CA ALA A 97 1.41 -8.55 7.11
C ALA A 97 2.59 -8.04 6.27
N LEU A 98 2.44 -6.98 5.46
CA LEU A 98 3.57 -6.36 4.77
C LEU A 98 4.55 -5.70 5.76
N PHE A 99 4.04 -5.13 6.84
CA PHE A 99 4.83 -4.36 7.80
C PHE A 99 5.22 -5.20 9.02
N TRP A 100 4.32 -6.06 9.49
CA TRP A 100 4.50 -6.77 10.76
C TRP A 100 4.17 -8.26 10.64
N PRO A 101 4.92 -9.13 11.34
CA PRO A 101 4.56 -10.53 11.46
C PRO A 101 3.18 -10.69 12.12
N GLY A 102 2.31 -11.47 11.49
CA GLY A 102 1.01 -11.83 12.05
C GLY A 102 1.14 -12.61 13.36
N ALA A 103 0.04 -12.74 14.11
CA ALA A 103 0.05 -13.46 15.39
C ALA A 103 0.63 -14.88 15.29
N ASP A 104 0.38 -15.56 14.18
CA ASP A 104 0.88 -16.91 13.89
C ASP A 104 2.39 -16.94 13.57
N GLU A 105 2.96 -15.82 13.13
CA GLU A 105 4.38 -15.66 12.79
C GLU A 105 5.25 -15.23 14.00
N LYS A 106 4.64 -14.65 15.04
CA LYS A 106 5.31 -14.03 16.20
C LYS A 106 6.17 -14.98 17.04
N LYS A 107 6.02 -16.31 16.91
CA LYS A 107 6.83 -17.27 17.67
C LYS A 107 8.29 -17.34 17.21
N GLN A 108 8.60 -16.88 16.00
CA GLN A 108 9.94 -16.96 15.41
C GLN A 108 10.39 -15.69 14.68
N ALA A 109 9.47 -14.78 14.34
CA ALA A 109 9.81 -13.60 13.57
C ALA A 109 10.37 -12.47 14.46
N SER A 110 11.63 -12.11 14.23
CA SER A 110 12.15 -10.81 14.66
C SER A 110 11.40 -9.68 13.96
N VAL A 111 11.34 -8.51 14.58
CA VAL A 111 10.78 -7.30 13.96
C VAL A 111 11.45 -7.08 12.61
N PRO A 112 10.69 -6.93 11.51
CA PRO A 112 11.25 -6.66 10.19
C PRO A 112 12.15 -5.42 10.24
N SER A 113 13.34 -5.56 9.65
CA SER A 113 14.27 -4.45 9.46
C SER A 113 14.43 -4.22 7.97
N TRP A 114 14.40 -2.95 7.54
CA TRP A 114 14.61 -2.54 6.15
C TRP A 114 15.92 -1.74 6.02
N PRO A 115 17.09 -2.36 6.30
CA PRO A 115 18.36 -1.65 6.44
C PRO A 115 18.86 -0.98 5.15
N HIS A 116 18.25 -1.32 4.02
CA HIS A 116 18.64 -0.84 2.69
C HIS A 116 17.59 0.02 2.02
N LEU A 117 16.36 0.07 2.55
CA LEU A 117 15.25 0.75 1.90
C LEU A 117 15.40 2.26 2.05
N GLU A 118 15.50 2.92 0.91
CA GLU A 118 15.68 4.37 0.72
C GLU A 118 14.36 5.03 0.33
N THR A 119 13.49 4.31 -0.40
CA THR A 119 12.17 4.81 -0.80
C THR A 119 11.13 3.70 -0.67
N LEU A 120 10.00 4.06 -0.06
CA LEU A 120 8.80 3.25 0.05
C LEU A 120 7.66 4.10 -0.43
N LEU A 121 7.07 3.75 -1.57
CA LEU A 121 5.86 4.37 -2.08
C LEU A 121 4.76 3.32 -2.13
N ILE A 122 3.69 3.50 -1.38
CA ILE A 122 2.52 2.62 -1.47
C ILE A 122 1.28 3.47 -1.67
N GLN A 123 0.64 3.36 -2.83
CA GLN A 123 -0.71 3.86 -3.06
C GLN A 123 -1.68 2.71 -2.78
N LEU A 124 -2.44 2.83 -1.69
CA LEU A 124 -3.41 1.85 -1.24
C LEU A 124 -4.76 2.05 -1.93
N GLU A 125 -5.46 0.94 -2.15
CA GLU A 125 -6.91 0.93 -2.42
C GLU A 125 -7.73 1.33 -1.17
N PRO A 126 -9.05 1.59 -1.27
CA PRO A 126 -9.93 1.82 -0.13
C PRO A 126 -9.94 0.72 0.92
N VAL A 127 -9.71 -0.53 0.48
CA VAL A 127 -9.74 -1.72 1.31
C VAL A 127 -8.42 -2.48 1.30
N ASP A 128 -8.15 -3.19 2.39
CA ASP A 128 -7.04 -4.12 2.51
C ASP A 128 -7.29 -5.42 1.71
N SER A 129 -6.32 -6.33 1.75
CA SER A 129 -6.44 -7.60 1.03
C SER A 129 -7.51 -8.54 1.61
N TYR A 130 -8.02 -8.26 2.82
CA TYR A 130 -9.13 -8.96 3.46
C TYR A 130 -10.48 -8.25 3.24
N GLY A 131 -10.51 -7.14 2.48
CA GLY A 131 -11.71 -6.36 2.20
C GLY A 131 -12.14 -5.45 3.36
N ARG A 132 -11.24 -5.14 4.31
CA ARG A 132 -11.50 -4.18 5.39
C ARG A 132 -11.12 -2.79 4.93
N PHE A 133 -11.94 -1.79 5.20
CA PHE A 133 -11.56 -0.41 4.92
C PHE A 133 -10.35 0.00 5.76
N TYR A 134 -9.43 0.76 5.15
CA TYR A 134 -8.34 1.38 5.92
C TYR A 134 -8.83 2.58 6.73
N ALA A 135 -9.95 3.16 6.32
CA ALA A 135 -10.64 4.24 7.00
C ALA A 135 -11.96 3.75 7.60
N ASP A 136 -12.59 4.57 8.43
CA ASP A 136 -13.94 4.33 8.94
C ASP A 136 -14.96 5.17 8.15
N PRO A 137 -15.29 4.81 6.89
CA PRO A 137 -16.24 5.59 6.10
C PRO A 137 -17.64 5.49 6.72
N THR A 138 -18.34 6.61 6.76
CA THR A 138 -19.78 6.66 7.04
C THR A 138 -20.55 5.93 5.93
N PRO A 139 -21.74 5.37 6.21
CA PRO A 139 -22.59 4.77 5.19
C PRO A 139 -22.86 5.71 4.01
N GLU A 140 -22.97 7.01 4.27
CA GLU A 140 -23.16 8.05 3.27
C GLU A 140 -21.94 8.18 2.33
N GLU A 141 -20.71 8.15 2.87
CA GLU A 141 -19.48 8.18 2.08
C GLU A 141 -19.32 6.92 1.23
N VAL A 142 -19.64 5.75 1.79
CA VAL A 142 -19.65 4.49 1.03
C VAL A 142 -20.64 4.57 -0.12
N ALA A 143 -21.87 5.06 0.13
CA ALA A 143 -22.90 5.19 -0.89
C ALA A 143 -22.56 6.24 -1.96
N TYR A 144 -21.97 7.36 -1.54
CA TYR A 144 -21.48 8.39 -2.45
C TYR A 144 -20.41 7.82 -3.38
N ASN A 145 -19.38 7.18 -2.82
CA ASN A 145 -18.29 6.61 -3.63
C ASN A 145 -18.78 5.48 -4.53
N ALA A 146 -19.64 4.58 -4.05
CA ALA A 146 -20.21 3.50 -4.86
C ALA A 146 -21.02 4.04 -6.06
N SER A 147 -21.75 5.14 -5.89
CA SER A 147 -22.53 5.76 -6.97
C SER A 147 -21.72 6.63 -7.94
N HIS A 148 -20.52 7.07 -7.55
CA HIS A 148 -19.63 7.91 -8.37
C HIS A 148 -18.45 7.13 -8.96
N ASN A 149 -18.28 5.86 -8.60
CA ASN A 149 -17.29 4.95 -9.17
C ASN A 149 -17.68 4.38 -10.53
N GLU A 150 -18.93 4.59 -10.98
CA GLU A 150 -19.34 4.25 -12.33
C GLU A 150 -18.61 5.15 -13.34
N LEU A 151 -17.44 4.70 -13.80
CA LEU A 151 -16.76 5.15 -15.01
C LEU A 151 -16.18 6.58 -14.95
N ARG A 152 -15.18 6.84 -14.11
CA ARG A 152 -14.08 7.67 -14.61
C ARG A 152 -13.23 6.74 -15.47
N PRO A 153 -13.13 6.93 -16.81
CA PRO A 153 -12.10 6.28 -17.59
C PRO A 153 -10.79 6.62 -16.89
N TRP A 154 -10.09 5.61 -16.39
CA TRP A 154 -8.80 5.80 -15.76
C TRP A 154 -7.87 6.35 -16.85
N ASP A 155 -7.72 7.67 -16.89
CA ASP A 155 -6.74 8.33 -17.74
C ASP A 155 -5.39 8.04 -17.07
N PRO A 156 -4.45 7.38 -17.78
CA PRO A 156 -3.18 7.03 -17.19
C PRO A 156 -2.57 8.26 -16.55
N ILE A 157 -2.27 8.13 -15.25
CA ILE A 157 -1.62 9.12 -14.41
C ILE A 157 -0.21 9.33 -14.98
N GLU A 158 -0.09 10.03 -16.11
CA GLU A 158 1.19 10.58 -16.53
C GLU A 158 1.33 12.01 -16.03
N HIS A 159 0.28 12.82 -15.83
CA HIS A 159 0.46 14.23 -15.47
C HIS A 159 -0.69 14.99 -14.76
N ARG A 160 -1.63 14.36 -14.04
CA ARG A 160 -2.62 15.13 -13.25
C ARG A 160 -2.31 15.10 -11.76
N GLU A 161 -1.78 16.22 -11.26
CA GLU A 161 -1.68 16.54 -9.83
C GLU A 161 -3.07 16.72 -9.17
N ASP A 162 -4.14 16.72 -9.97
CA ASP A 162 -5.49 17.12 -9.53
C ASP A 162 -6.51 15.95 -9.44
N ASP A 163 -6.10 14.68 -9.56
CA ASP A 163 -7.06 13.56 -9.63
C ASP A 163 -7.42 12.99 -8.24
N THR A 164 -8.60 13.39 -7.77
CA THR A 164 -9.17 13.20 -6.42
C THR A 164 -9.77 11.80 -6.18
N GLY A 165 -9.03 10.73 -6.50
CA GLY A 165 -9.42 9.36 -6.10
C GLY A 165 -9.07 9.09 -4.63
N PHE A 166 -9.73 8.11 -3.98
CA PHE A 166 -9.23 7.57 -2.72
C PHE A 166 -7.85 6.95 -2.99
N ALA A 167 -6.79 7.59 -2.50
CA ALA A 167 -5.42 7.16 -2.75
C ALA A 167 -4.55 7.45 -1.53
N ALA A 168 -4.58 6.56 -0.54
CA ALA A 168 -3.65 6.67 0.58
C ALA A 168 -2.23 6.35 0.08
N LYS A 169 -1.39 7.38 -0.05
CA LYS A 169 -0.02 7.28 -0.56
C LYS A 169 1.00 7.34 0.57
N LEU A 170 1.46 6.19 1.05
CA LEU A 170 2.61 6.09 1.96
C LEU A 170 3.89 6.46 1.22
N GLU A 171 4.65 7.44 1.73
CA GLU A 171 5.94 7.86 1.17
C GLU A 171 7.04 7.92 2.22
N LEU A 172 8.05 7.06 2.11
CA LEU A 172 9.32 7.21 2.82
C LEU A 172 10.20 8.21 2.08
N TYR A 173 10.48 9.34 2.72
CA TYR A 173 11.55 10.24 2.34
C TYR A 173 12.71 10.09 3.31
N GLU A 174 13.92 9.77 2.82
CA GLU A 174 15.10 10.35 3.46
C GLU A 174 14.97 11.86 3.30
N ASN A 175 14.75 12.57 4.41
CA ASN A 175 14.76 14.03 4.45
C ASN A 175 16.10 14.54 3.91
N HIS A 176 16.21 14.72 2.60
CA HIS A 176 17.23 15.55 1.97
C HIS A 176 16.81 17.01 2.23
N VAL A 177 16.91 17.42 3.50
CA VAL A 177 17.02 18.83 3.82
C VAL A 177 18.28 19.30 3.10
N ASN A 178 18.10 20.18 2.12
CA ASN A 178 19.17 20.86 1.41
C ASN A 178 20.32 21.21 2.38
N GLY A 179 21.39 20.42 2.35
CA GLY A 179 22.63 20.72 3.07
C GLY A 179 22.81 20.24 4.52
N GLY A 180 22.07 19.27 5.07
CA GLY A 180 22.37 18.83 6.45
C GLY A 180 21.81 17.48 6.90
N LYS A 181 22.73 16.55 7.19
CA LYS A 181 22.66 15.32 8.04
C LYS A 181 21.30 14.59 8.13
N ARG A 182 21.33 13.27 7.83
CA ARG A 182 20.28 12.29 8.17
C ARG A 182 19.69 12.61 9.55
N LYS A 183 18.43 13.06 9.61
CA LYS A 183 17.68 13.17 10.87
C LYS A 183 17.18 11.78 11.24
N ASP A 184 17.90 11.14 12.15
CA ASP A 184 17.43 10.16 13.14
C ASP A 184 16.72 8.87 12.68
N GLY A 185 16.74 8.50 11.39
CA GLY A 185 16.16 7.22 10.94
C GLY A 185 14.68 7.14 11.32
N ARG A 186 13.87 8.10 10.87
CA ARG A 186 12.42 8.06 11.07
C ARG A 186 11.74 7.96 9.71
N LEU A 187 10.86 6.99 9.57
CA LEU A 187 10.00 6.82 8.40
C LEU A 187 8.88 7.85 8.51
N ARG A 188 8.74 8.73 7.51
CA ARG A 188 7.55 9.56 7.34
C ARG A 188 6.46 8.71 6.71
N TRP A 189 5.27 8.75 7.27
CA TRP A 189 4.09 8.11 6.69
C TRP A 189 3.07 9.16 6.30
N SER A 190 2.99 9.54 5.04
CA SER A 190 1.91 10.41 4.54
C SER A 190 0.74 9.57 4.03
N TRP A 191 -0.49 10.06 4.09
CA TRP A 191 -1.59 9.55 3.28
C TRP A 191 -2.50 10.67 2.87
N TYR A 192 -3.12 10.52 1.69
CA TYR A 192 -4.05 11.47 1.11
C TYR A 192 -5.38 10.74 0.97
N ILE A 193 -6.43 11.26 1.61
CA ILE A 193 -7.74 10.64 1.52
C ILE A 193 -8.73 11.73 1.10
N THR A 194 -9.49 11.43 0.05
CA THR A 194 -10.58 12.28 -0.43
C THR A 194 -11.83 11.41 -0.55
N PRO A 195 -12.94 11.72 0.14
CA PRO A 195 -13.07 12.77 1.17
C PRO A 195 -12.16 12.52 2.38
N ALA A 196 -11.82 13.54 3.16
CA ALA A 196 -11.06 13.41 4.40
C ALA A 196 -11.70 12.38 5.35
N MET A 197 -11.02 11.25 5.57
CA MET A 197 -11.49 10.20 6.49
C MET A 197 -10.40 9.82 7.50
N ARG A 198 -10.84 9.48 8.70
CA ARG A 198 -9.99 8.96 9.76
C ARG A 198 -9.66 7.49 9.47
N LEU A 199 -8.39 7.10 9.63
CA LEU A 199 -7.98 5.70 9.56
C LEU A 199 -8.65 4.88 10.68
N ALA A 200 -8.92 3.61 10.43
CA ALA A 200 -9.44 2.73 11.45
C ALA A 200 -8.41 2.53 12.57
N ASP A 201 -8.85 2.55 13.83
CA ASP A 201 -7.95 2.42 14.99
C ASP A 201 -7.20 1.08 14.98
N ASP A 202 -7.88 -0.01 14.59
CA ASP A 202 -7.29 -1.34 14.51
C ASP A 202 -6.22 -1.45 13.41
N LEU A 203 -6.32 -0.64 12.36
CA LEU A 203 -5.29 -0.54 11.33
C LEU A 203 -4.02 0.11 11.88
N LEU A 204 -4.14 1.26 12.55
CA LEU A 204 -2.99 1.91 13.17
C LEU A 204 -2.33 1.00 14.19
N GLU A 205 -3.12 0.32 15.03
CA GLU A 205 -2.61 -0.68 15.96
C GLU A 205 -1.93 -1.85 15.24
N ALA A 206 -2.52 -2.36 14.16
CA ALA A 206 -1.91 -3.40 13.33
C ALA A 206 -0.61 -2.93 12.66
N TRP A 207 -0.47 -1.62 12.47
CA TRP A 207 0.73 -0.96 11.96
C TRP A 207 1.70 -0.52 13.08
N GLY A 208 1.39 -0.82 14.33
CA GLY A 208 2.24 -0.52 15.48
C GLY A 208 2.30 0.98 15.80
N LEU A 209 1.25 1.72 15.45
CA LEU A 209 1.13 3.16 15.65
C LEU A 209 0.00 3.51 16.60
N GLN A 210 0.12 4.68 17.21
CA GLN A 210 -0.93 5.32 17.99
C GLN A 210 -1.27 6.70 17.41
N TRP A 211 -2.51 7.17 17.57
CA TRP A 211 -2.95 8.46 17.02
C TRP A 211 -2.17 9.67 17.55
N ASP A 212 -1.64 9.59 18.77
CA ASP A 212 -0.79 10.64 19.34
C ASP A 212 0.62 10.68 18.73
N GLU A 213 0.99 9.68 17.92
CA GLU A 213 2.21 9.65 17.10
C GLU A 213 1.96 10.14 15.66
N VAL A 214 0.70 10.46 15.32
CA VAL A 214 0.26 10.93 14.00
C VAL A 214 -0.01 12.44 14.05
N GLU A 215 0.76 13.21 13.30
CA GLU A 215 0.52 14.63 13.06
C GLU A 215 -0.44 14.78 11.86
N ILE A 216 -1.62 15.36 12.07
CA ILE A 216 -2.59 15.62 11.00
C ILE A 216 -2.40 17.06 10.50
N TRP A 217 -2.13 17.20 9.22
CA TRP A 217 -2.15 18.46 8.48
C TRP A 217 -3.43 18.48 7.65
N GLU A 218 -4.40 19.28 8.09
CA GLU A 218 -5.54 19.63 7.26
C GLU A 218 -5.07 20.66 6.25
N GLU A 219 -5.05 20.29 4.97
CA GLU A 219 -4.97 21.31 3.93
C GLU A 219 -6.39 21.89 3.83
N GLU A 220 -6.57 23.16 4.22
CA GLU A 220 -7.83 23.86 3.98
C GLU A 220 -8.11 23.74 2.48
N GLY A 221 -9.11 22.92 2.12
CA GLY A 221 -9.56 22.84 0.74
C GLY A 221 -9.97 24.25 0.34
N ASP A 222 -9.31 24.81 -0.67
CA ASP A 222 -9.51 26.19 -1.13
C ASP A 222 -10.95 26.48 -1.65
N ARG A 223 -11.90 25.53 -1.52
CA ARG A 223 -13.27 25.63 -2.00
C ARG A 223 -14.27 25.00 -1.03
N GLU A 224 -15.38 25.72 -0.82
CA GLU A 224 -16.56 25.30 -0.03
C GLU A 224 -17.22 23.97 -0.49
N GLU A 225 -16.71 23.32 -1.54
CA GLU A 225 -17.26 22.08 -2.13
C GLU A 225 -16.23 20.94 -2.26
N ASP A 226 -14.93 21.19 -2.01
CA ASP A 226 -13.91 20.15 -2.10
C ASP A 226 -13.79 19.46 -0.74
N ASN A 227 -14.04 18.15 -0.70
CA ASN A 227 -14.18 17.32 0.50
C ASN A 227 -12.89 17.13 1.34
N GLY A 228 -12.11 18.19 1.57
CA GLY A 228 -10.92 18.23 2.44
C GLY A 228 -9.82 17.26 2.05
N LEU A 229 -8.62 17.75 1.75
CA LEU A 229 -7.46 16.88 1.69
C LEU A 229 -6.87 16.77 3.09
N TRP A 230 -6.85 15.56 3.65
CA TRP A 230 -6.10 15.30 4.88
C TRP A 230 -4.77 14.67 4.53
N THR A 231 -3.69 15.30 5.00
CA THR A 231 -2.36 14.70 5.03
C THR A 231 -2.04 14.38 6.48
N ALA A 232 -1.98 13.10 6.83
CA ALA A 232 -1.52 12.70 8.15
C ALA A 232 -0.14 12.07 8.07
N GLU A 233 0.72 12.42 9.02
CA GLU A 233 2.13 12.09 9.09
C GLU A 233 2.47 11.37 10.39
N ALA A 234 2.94 10.12 10.30
CA ALA A 234 3.54 9.43 11.45
C ALA A 234 5.07 9.34 11.30
N LEU A 235 5.79 9.45 12.42
CA LEU A 235 7.24 9.20 12.45
C LEU A 235 7.54 7.84 13.10
N ILE A 236 7.75 6.81 12.26
CA ILE A 236 8.04 5.47 12.76
C ILE A 236 9.54 5.31 13.01
N PRO A 237 9.98 4.77 14.17
CA PRO A 237 11.37 4.41 14.39
C PRO A 237 11.89 3.46 13.29
N TRP A 238 12.86 3.90 12.50
CA TRP A 238 13.48 3.16 11.41
C TRP A 238 14.93 2.86 11.77
N ARG A 239 15.33 1.59 11.75
CA ARG A 239 16.69 1.14 12.12
C ARG A 239 17.38 0.41 10.99
#